data_AF-A0A815VYP8-F1
#
_entry.id   AF-A0A815VYP8-F1
#
_cell.length_a   1.000
_cell.length_b   1.000
_cell.length_c   1.000
_cell.angle_alpha   90.00
_cell.angle_beta   90.00
_cell.angle_gamma   90.00
#
_symmetry.space_group_name_H-M   'P 1'
#
loop_
_entity.id
_entity.type
_entity.pdbx_description
1 polymer ?
#
loop_
_entity_poly.entity_id
_entity_poly.type
_entity_poly.pdbx_seq_one_letter_code
_entity_poly.pdbx_strand_id
1 'polypeptide(L)'
;NHDDELQYHIAKKKIPSVGKDGKRIDKPTEINGIKLEKFVFDVFPFSKTFAVWEVCREDEFSPLKNGTGSKDTAETCRKDLMLQHIRYLKQAGAILQETNENNCEISPLVSYSGENLEFVKGQSLKFPIIMNTSTNSS
;
A
#
# COMPACT_ATOMS: atom_id res chain seq x y z
N ASN A 1 7.27 -5.07 -29.99
CA ASN A 1 6.91 -6.13 -29.04
C ASN A 1 8.23 -6.74 -28.60
N HIS A 2 8.59 -6.65 -27.32
CA HIS A 2 9.90 -7.06 -26.77
C HIS A 2 9.78 -8.25 -25.79
N ASP A 3 8.63 -8.96 -25.79
CA ASP A 3 8.38 -10.00 -24.79
C ASP A 3 9.43 -11.13 -24.82
N ASP A 4 9.87 -11.54 -26.01
CA ASP A 4 10.90 -12.58 -26.16
C ASP A 4 12.31 -12.12 -25.74
N GLU A 5 12.53 -10.81 -25.61
CA GLU A 5 13.81 -10.23 -25.18
C GLU A 5 13.92 -10.11 -23.65
N LEU A 6 12.78 -10.17 -22.94
CA LEU A 6 12.74 -10.11 -21.47
C LEU A 6 13.31 -11.39 -20.85
N GLN A 7 14.34 -11.22 -20.03
CA GLN A 7 15.02 -12.32 -19.36
C GLN A 7 14.17 -12.92 -18.24
N TYR A 8 14.31 -14.23 -18.02
CA TYR A 8 13.74 -14.89 -16.87
C TYR A 8 14.66 -14.73 -15.65
N HIS A 9 14.10 -14.24 -14.55
CA HIS A 9 14.72 -14.24 -13.23
C HIS A 9 14.46 -15.58 -12.54
N ILE A 10 15.49 -16.14 -11.91
CA ILE A 10 15.43 -17.46 -11.26
C ILE A 10 15.23 -17.30 -9.76
N ALA A 11 14.09 -17.76 -9.26
CA ALA A 11 13.85 -17.91 -7.83
C ALA A 11 13.91 -19.39 -7.43
N LYS A 12 14.88 -19.75 -6.58
CA LYS A 12 14.99 -21.09 -6.00
C LYS A 12 13.94 -21.26 -4.89
N LYS A 13 13.10 -22.29 -4.97
CA LYS A 13 11.97 -22.50 -4.05
C LYS A 13 11.90 -23.93 -3.54
N LYS A 14 11.32 -24.06 -2.35
CA LYS A 14 10.81 -25.32 -1.79
C LYS A 14 9.37 -25.47 -2.27
N ILE A 15 9.16 -26.27 -3.30
CA ILE A 15 7.88 -26.41 -4.00
C ILE A 15 7.21 -27.71 -3.54
N PRO A 16 6.02 -27.63 -2.89
CA PRO A 16 5.23 -28.82 -2.58
C PRO A 16 4.97 -29.65 -3.84
N SER A 17 5.12 -30.97 -3.74
CA SER A 17 5.05 -31.87 -4.90
C SER A 17 4.52 -33.25 -4.51
N VAL A 18 4.30 -34.11 -5.50
CA VAL A 18 3.97 -35.52 -5.28
C VAL A 18 5.19 -36.36 -5.64
N GLY A 19 5.63 -37.20 -4.70
CA GLY A 19 6.75 -38.11 -4.86
C GLY A 19 6.46 -39.25 -5.82
N LYS A 20 7.50 -39.97 -6.21
CA LYS A 20 7.39 -41.14 -7.11
C LYS A 20 6.55 -42.28 -6.51
N ASP A 21 6.41 -42.33 -5.20
CA ASP A 21 5.56 -43.26 -4.46
C ASP A 21 4.09 -42.82 -4.38
N GLY A 22 3.73 -41.73 -5.08
CA GLY A 22 2.39 -41.14 -5.06
C GLY A 22 2.08 -40.34 -3.80
N LYS A 23 3.02 -40.20 -2.85
CA LYS A 23 2.77 -39.46 -1.60
C LYS A 23 3.05 -37.97 -1.78
N ARG A 24 2.22 -37.17 -1.14
CA ARG A 24 2.36 -35.70 -1.13
C ARG A 24 3.49 -35.29 -0.19
N ILE A 25 4.36 -34.40 -0.67
CA ILE A 25 5.42 -33.74 0.09
C ILE A 25 5.04 -32.27 0.22
N ASP A 26 4.45 -31.89 1.35
CA ASP A 26 3.95 -30.53 1.56
C ASP A 26 5.04 -29.50 1.88
N LYS A 27 6.11 -29.93 2.55
CA LYS A 27 7.19 -29.03 2.99
C LYS A 27 8.54 -29.67 2.68
N PRO A 28 9.08 -29.48 1.46
CA PRO A 28 10.41 -29.96 1.12
C PRO A 28 11.46 -29.44 2.11
N THR A 29 12.38 -30.30 2.53
CA THR A 29 13.49 -29.93 3.42
C THR A 29 14.55 -29.12 2.68
N GLU A 30 14.73 -29.39 1.39
CA GLU A 30 15.69 -28.73 0.49
C GLU A 30 15.00 -28.04 -0.69
N ILE A 31 15.71 -27.11 -1.33
CA ILE A 31 15.28 -26.51 -2.60
C ILE A 31 15.17 -27.61 -3.65
N ASN A 32 13.98 -27.76 -4.22
CA ASN A 32 13.66 -28.83 -5.18
C ASN A 32 13.13 -28.28 -6.51
N GLY A 33 13.11 -26.96 -6.71
CA GLY A 33 12.70 -26.37 -7.97
C GLY A 33 13.10 -24.91 -8.16
N ILE A 34 12.93 -24.46 -9.39
CA ILE A 34 13.10 -23.07 -9.80
C ILE A 34 11.76 -22.52 -10.25
N LYS A 35 11.48 -21.26 -9.90
CA LYS A 35 10.40 -20.47 -10.46
C LYS A 35 11.01 -19.41 -11.38
N LEU A 36 10.56 -19.38 -12.62
CA LEU A 36 10.94 -18.38 -13.61
C LEU A 36 9.95 -17.22 -13.54
N GLU A 37 10.45 -16.00 -13.37
CA GLU A 37 9.64 -14.78 -13.27
C GLU A 37 10.19 -13.72 -14.25
N LYS A 38 9.31 -12.99 -14.94
CA LYS A 38 9.68 -11.75 -15.64
C LYS A 38 9.31 -10.58 -14.74
N PHE A 39 10.14 -9.54 -14.67
CA PHE A 39 9.80 -8.34 -13.91
C PHE A 39 9.24 -7.25 -14.81
N VAL A 40 8.16 -6.61 -14.36
CA VAL A 40 7.45 -5.59 -15.14
C VAL A 40 8.34 -4.40 -15.52
N PHE A 41 9.34 -4.09 -14.71
CA PHE A 41 10.27 -2.97 -14.92
C PHE A 41 11.47 -3.30 -15.83
N ASP A 42 11.65 -4.56 -16.23
CA ASP A 42 12.71 -4.93 -17.18
C ASP A 42 12.46 -4.36 -18.59
N VAL A 43 11.29 -3.76 -18.83
CA VAL A 43 10.98 -3.08 -20.09
C VAL A 43 11.62 -1.70 -20.22
N PHE A 44 12.15 -1.12 -19.13
CA PHE A 44 12.68 0.25 -19.13
C PHE A 44 13.76 0.52 -20.20
N PRO A 45 14.73 -0.39 -20.47
CA PRO A 45 15.73 -0.21 -21.51
C PRO A 45 15.16 -0.06 -22.93
N PHE A 46 13.94 -0.54 -23.19
CA PHE A 46 13.28 -0.42 -24.50
C PHE A 46 12.56 0.92 -24.69
N SER A 47 12.47 1.76 -23.65
CA SER A 47 11.84 3.07 -23.79
C SER A 47 12.75 4.04 -24.56
N LYS A 48 12.17 4.76 -25.53
CA LYS A 48 12.86 5.88 -26.22
C LYS A 48 12.99 7.11 -25.32
N THR A 49 12.10 7.25 -24.34
CA THR A 49 12.04 8.41 -23.45
C THR A 49 11.60 7.93 -22.09
N PHE A 50 12.49 8.06 -21.10
CA PHE A 50 12.27 7.59 -19.75
C PHE A 50 12.40 8.76 -18.78
N ALA A 51 11.50 8.83 -17.82
CA ALA A 51 11.49 9.85 -16.78
C ALA A 51 11.27 9.18 -15.42
N VAL A 52 11.79 9.81 -14.37
CA VAL A 52 11.61 9.39 -12.97
C VAL A 52 10.95 10.55 -12.23
N TRP A 53 9.98 10.22 -11.38
CA TRP A 53 9.30 11.17 -10.52
C TRP A 53 9.40 10.69 -9.07
N GLU A 54 10.04 11.49 -8.22
CA GLU A 54 10.18 11.21 -6.80
C GLU A 54 8.98 11.78 -6.03
N VAL A 55 8.55 11.05 -5.00
CA VAL A 55 7.41 11.42 -4.14
C VAL A 55 7.73 11.17 -2.67
N CYS A 56 7.00 11.85 -1.79
CA CYS A 56 7.05 11.60 -0.36
C CYS A 56 6.43 10.23 -0.04
N ARG A 57 7.15 9.40 0.72
CA ARG A 57 6.70 8.03 1.05
C ARG A 57 5.40 8.05 1.85
N GLU A 58 5.30 8.97 2.80
CA GLU A 58 4.17 9.13 3.71
C GLU A 58 2.86 9.50 3.01
N ASP A 59 2.93 9.95 1.76
CA ASP A 59 1.76 10.32 0.95
C ASP A 59 1.41 9.25 -0.09
N GLU A 60 2.40 8.53 -0.64
CA GLU A 60 2.20 7.68 -1.83
C GLU A 60 2.54 6.20 -1.62
N PHE A 61 3.15 5.81 -0.49
CA PHE A 61 3.67 4.44 -0.35
C PHE A 61 3.68 3.87 1.08
N SER A 62 2.69 3.01 1.36
CA SER A 62 2.67 2.13 2.54
C SER A 62 2.32 0.68 2.14
N PRO A 63 3.33 -0.18 1.88
CA PRO A 63 3.09 -1.52 1.32
C PRO A 63 2.63 -2.53 2.37
N LEU A 64 1.80 -3.49 1.94
CA LEU A 64 1.38 -4.64 2.75
C LEU A 64 2.07 -5.91 2.26
N LYS A 65 2.98 -6.46 3.06
CA LYS A 65 3.83 -7.61 2.71
C LYS A 65 3.92 -8.69 3.79
N ASN A 66 3.81 -8.31 5.07
CA ASN A 66 4.14 -9.19 6.19
C ASN A 66 2.96 -9.36 7.18
N GLY A 67 3.06 -10.40 8.01
CA GLY A 67 2.16 -10.61 9.15
C GLY A 67 2.52 -9.73 10.36
N THR A 68 1.70 -9.82 11.41
CA THR A 68 1.82 -9.00 12.63
C THR A 68 3.19 -9.12 13.30
N GLY A 69 3.68 -8.03 13.90
CA GLY A 69 4.98 -7.99 14.58
C GLY A 69 6.19 -7.70 13.67
N SER A 70 5.96 -7.32 12.41
CA SER A 70 7.01 -6.89 11.45
C SER A 70 6.72 -5.49 10.90
N LYS A 71 7.49 -5.04 9.90
CA LYS A 71 7.20 -3.87 9.06
C LYS A 71 6.29 -4.25 7.89
N ASP A 72 5.69 -3.27 7.20
CA ASP A 72 4.84 -3.49 6.01
C ASP A 72 3.68 -4.45 6.31
N THR A 73 2.95 -4.19 7.39
CA THR A 73 1.83 -4.97 7.92
C THR A 73 0.52 -4.19 7.81
N ALA A 74 -0.60 -4.84 8.13
CA ALA A 74 -1.90 -4.17 8.15
C ALA A 74 -1.93 -2.99 9.13
N GLU A 75 -1.25 -3.11 10.27
CA GLU A 75 -1.14 -2.06 11.28
C GLU A 75 -0.34 -0.85 10.76
N THR A 76 0.78 -1.07 10.07
CA THR A 76 1.56 0.04 9.51
C THR A 76 0.80 0.75 8.39
N CYS A 77 0.14 0.01 7.50
CA CYS A 77 -0.68 0.60 6.43
C CYS A 77 -1.82 1.46 7.00
N ARG A 78 -2.56 0.93 7.99
CA ARG A 78 -3.66 1.67 8.62
C ARG A 78 -3.17 2.94 9.30
N LYS A 79 -2.05 2.85 10.02
CA LYS A 79 -1.45 3.99 10.71
C LYS A 79 -1.01 5.09 9.72
N ASP A 80 -0.34 4.72 8.64
CA ASP A 80 0.16 5.68 7.66
C ASP A 80 -0.99 6.43 6.98
N LEU A 81 -2.06 5.73 6.60
CA LEU A 81 -3.27 6.32 6.03
C LEU A 81 -3.96 7.30 7.01
N MET A 82 -4.10 6.89 8.27
CA MET A 82 -4.69 7.74 9.32
C MET A 82 -3.86 9.02 9.55
N LEU A 83 -2.53 8.91 9.55
CA LEU A 83 -1.65 10.06 9.69
C LEU A 83 -1.71 10.98 8.47
N GLN A 84 -1.88 10.43 7.26
CA GLN A 84 -2.09 11.22 6.05
C GLN A 84 -3.38 12.05 6.13
N HIS A 85 -4.50 11.44 6.50
CA HIS A 85 -5.77 12.17 6.64
C HIS A 85 -5.73 13.23 7.76
N ILE A 86 -5.03 12.95 8.86
CA ILE A 86 -4.76 13.96 9.90
C ILE A 86 -3.99 15.15 9.33
N ARG A 87 -2.98 14.92 8.46
CA ARG A 87 -2.24 16.01 7.81
C ARG A 87 -3.17 16.82 6.90
N TYR A 88 -4.03 16.16 6.11
CA TYR A 88 -5.00 16.85 5.24
C TYR A 88 -5.94 17.76 6.02
N LEU A 89 -6.53 17.28 7.13
CA LEU A 89 -7.41 18.10 7.96
C LEU A 89 -6.69 19.30 8.59
N LYS A 90 -5.46 19.09 9.08
CA LYS A 90 -4.65 20.19 9.64
C LYS A 90 -4.32 21.23 8.58
N GLN A 91 -3.96 20.81 7.36
CA GLN A 91 -3.67 21.70 6.24
C GLN A 91 -4.92 22.48 5.80
N ALA A 92 -6.11 21.85 5.85
CA ALA A 92 -7.40 22.50 5.60
C ALA A 92 -7.85 23.45 6.73
N GLY A 93 -7.13 23.49 7.85
CA GLY A 93 -7.37 24.41 8.96
C GLY A 93 -8.36 23.90 10.01
N ALA A 94 -8.60 22.58 10.11
CA ALA A 94 -9.31 22.01 11.25
C ALA A 94 -8.48 22.08 12.54
N ILE A 95 -9.19 22.22 13.66
CA ILE A 95 -8.62 22.17 15.00
C ILE A 95 -8.89 20.78 15.58
N LEU A 96 -7.89 19.91 15.56
CA LEU A 96 -8.02 18.56 16.10
C LEU A 96 -7.85 18.58 17.62
N GLN A 97 -8.80 17.99 18.35
CA GLN A 97 -8.70 17.86 19.81
C GLN A 97 -7.53 16.94 20.20
N GLU A 98 -6.78 17.30 21.26
CA GLU A 98 -5.70 16.47 21.78
C GLU A 98 -6.24 15.16 22.34
N THR A 99 -5.69 14.05 21.87
CA THR A 99 -6.05 12.70 22.31
C THR A 99 -4.92 11.73 21.97
N ASN A 100 -4.94 10.55 22.59
CA ASN A 100 -4.08 9.42 22.21
C ASN A 100 -4.66 8.62 21.02
N GLU A 101 -5.85 9.00 20.54
CA GLU A 101 -6.50 8.37 19.38
C GLU A 101 -6.09 9.06 18.07
N ASN A 102 -5.89 8.27 17.02
CA ASN A 102 -5.55 8.77 15.69
C ASN A 102 -6.48 8.23 14.60
N ASN A 103 -7.65 7.69 14.95
CA ASN A 103 -8.59 7.12 14.00
C ASN A 103 -9.21 8.22 13.13
N CYS A 104 -8.62 8.45 11.95
CA CYS A 104 -9.06 9.44 10.97
C CYS A 104 -9.10 8.81 9.59
N GLU A 105 -10.28 8.77 8.98
CA GLU A 105 -10.48 8.23 7.64
C GLU A 105 -11.32 9.19 6.80
N ILE A 106 -10.79 9.58 5.66
CA ILE A 106 -11.48 10.40 4.66
C ILE A 106 -11.67 9.51 3.45
N SER A 107 -12.93 9.34 3.02
CA SER A 107 -13.22 8.63 1.79
C SER A 107 -12.52 9.30 0.61
N PRO A 108 -11.89 8.54 -0.31
CA PRO A 108 -11.34 9.08 -1.55
C PRO A 108 -12.36 9.85 -2.41
N LEU A 109 -13.67 9.63 -2.19
CA LEU A 109 -14.74 10.37 -2.86
C LEU A 109 -15.01 11.76 -2.25
N VAL A 110 -14.53 12.01 -1.03
CA VAL A 110 -14.57 13.33 -0.38
C VAL A 110 -13.31 14.12 -0.73
N SER A 111 -12.15 13.48 -0.66
CA SER A 111 -10.85 14.08 -0.96
C SER A 111 -9.88 13.01 -1.45
N TYR A 112 -9.25 13.24 -2.60
CA TYR A 112 -8.28 12.32 -3.20
C TYR A 112 -6.88 12.50 -2.62
N SER A 113 -6.44 13.75 -2.44
CA SER A 113 -5.10 14.12 -1.97
C SER A 113 -5.09 15.30 -1.01
N GLY A 114 -6.18 15.50 -0.26
CA GLY A 114 -6.32 16.55 0.75
C GLY A 114 -7.06 17.81 0.27
N GLU A 115 -7.47 17.87 -0.99
CA GLU A 115 -8.32 18.94 -1.54
C GLU A 115 -9.80 18.81 -1.12
N ASN A 116 -10.59 19.87 -1.32
CA ASN A 116 -12.03 19.92 -1.02
C ASN A 116 -12.38 19.77 0.47
N LEU A 117 -11.44 20.03 1.37
CA LEU A 117 -11.64 19.94 2.82
C LEU A 117 -11.84 21.32 3.49
N GLU A 118 -11.93 22.41 2.74
CA GLU A 118 -12.01 23.78 3.27
C GLU A 118 -13.24 23.99 4.17
N PHE A 119 -14.28 23.15 4.01
CA PHE A 119 -15.46 23.18 4.87
C PHE A 119 -15.14 22.93 6.34
N VAL A 120 -14.01 22.26 6.67
CA VAL A 120 -13.58 21.99 8.05
C VAL A 120 -12.80 23.13 8.69
N LYS A 121 -12.53 24.21 7.96
CA LYS A 121 -11.69 25.32 8.43
C LYS A 121 -12.27 25.97 9.69
N GLY A 122 -11.46 26.00 10.75
CA GLY A 122 -11.84 26.55 12.05
C GLY A 122 -12.77 25.64 12.87
N GLN A 123 -13.19 24.49 12.36
CA GLN A 123 -14.00 23.55 13.12
C GLN A 123 -13.14 22.76 14.11
N SER A 124 -13.65 22.54 15.33
CA SER A 124 -13.03 21.63 16.28
C SER A 124 -13.53 20.21 16.03
N LEU A 125 -12.64 19.31 15.60
CA LEU A 125 -12.97 17.92 15.30
C LEU A 125 -12.47 17.00 16.42
N LYS A 126 -13.32 16.05 16.81
CA LYS A 126 -13.03 15.02 17.81
C LYS A 126 -12.90 13.65 17.12
N PHE A 127 -11.93 12.86 17.56
CA PHE A 127 -11.76 11.48 17.10
C PHE A 127 -12.86 10.54 17.64
N PRO A 128 -13.21 9.45 16.91
CA PRO A 128 -12.76 9.14 15.55
C PRO A 128 -13.39 10.09 14.51
N ILE A 129 -12.61 10.46 13.49
CA ILE A 129 -13.06 11.33 12.40
C ILE A 129 -13.27 10.47 11.16
N ILE A 130 -14.50 10.39 10.66
CA ILE A 130 -14.84 9.64 9.45
C ILE A 130 -15.61 10.55 8.52
N MET A 131 -15.12 10.74 7.29
CA MET A 131 -15.78 11.57 6.27
C MET A 131 -16.13 10.74 5.05
N ASN A 132 -17.42 10.64 4.75
CA ASN A 132 -17.95 9.93 3.59
C ASN A 132 -18.90 10.83 2.80
N THR A 133 -19.20 10.51 1.54
CA THR A 133 -20.15 11.28 0.73
C THR A 133 -21.56 11.36 1.32
N SER A 134 -21.91 10.41 2.19
CA SER A 134 -23.24 10.29 2.82
C SER A 134 -23.43 11.16 4.07
N THR A 135 -22.41 11.88 4.56
CA THR A 135 -22.54 12.70 5.78
C THR A 135 -23.13 14.10 5.54
N ASN A 136 -23.62 14.41 4.34
CA ASN A 136 -24.40 15.62 4.04
C ASN A 136 -25.91 15.38 4.06
N SER A 137 -26.42 14.76 5.13
CA SER A 137 -27.85 14.75 5.41
C SER A 137 -28.09 14.80 6.91
N SER A 138 -28.05 16.02 7.46
CA SER A 138 -28.93 16.58 8.52
C SER A 138 -28.39 17.94 8.95
#